data_AF-W2CWW1-F1
#
_entry.id   AF-W2CWW1-F1
#
_cell.length_a   1.000
_cell.length_b   1.000
_cell.length_c   1.000
_cell.angle_alpha   90.00
_cell.angle_beta   90.00
_cell.angle_gamma   90.00
#
_symmetry.space_group_name_H-M   'P 1'
#
loop_
_entity.id
_entity.type
_entity.pdbx_description
1 polymer ?
#
loop_
_entity_poly.entity_id
_entity_poly.type
_entity_poly.pdbx_seq_one_letter_code
_entity_poly.pdbx_strand_id
1 'polypeptide(L)'
;MGVVLRQSNRIKMLFLGDLEKFEEITSALDPRVKGRCKHKVSDIIIIAIATYLCGGDDYVSMYELCRERGEDLKPLVELPNGCLSVDTFERVISRIDPKAFGACLSVFGDTLIEDLKGKHVSIDGKRIRGS
;
A
#
# COMPACT_ATOMS: atom_id res chain seq x y z
N MET A 1 -26.78 22.31 11.01
CA MET A 1 -26.52 22.84 9.64
C MET A 1 -25.30 22.09 9.10
N GLY A 2 -25.52 21.16 8.18
CA GLY A 2 -24.47 20.30 7.63
C GLY A 2 -23.45 21.08 6.81
N VAL A 3 -22.17 20.93 7.15
CA VAL A 3 -21.09 21.40 6.29
C VAL A 3 -20.70 20.23 5.39
N VAL A 4 -21.12 20.36 4.14
CA VAL A 4 -20.98 19.37 3.08
C VAL A 4 -19.49 19.04 2.84
N LEU A 5 -19.10 17.82 3.21
CA LEU A 5 -17.85 17.15 2.82
C LEU A 5 -17.83 16.86 1.31
N ARG A 6 -17.80 17.89 0.43
CA ARG A 6 -17.77 17.67 -1.04
C ARG A 6 -16.37 17.61 -1.67
N GLN A 7 -15.30 17.87 -0.91
CA GLN A 7 -13.92 17.63 -1.36
C GLN A 7 -13.42 16.19 -1.06
N SER A 8 -14.17 15.43 -0.24
CA SER A 8 -13.72 14.15 0.33
C SER A 8 -13.74 12.98 -0.67
N ASN A 9 -14.63 13.02 -1.67
CA ASN A 9 -14.77 11.91 -2.62
C ASN A 9 -13.70 11.90 -3.71
N ARG A 10 -13.21 13.05 -4.18
CA ARG A 10 -12.18 13.07 -5.24
C ARG A 10 -10.82 12.62 -4.74
N ILE A 11 -10.45 12.98 -3.50
CA ILE A 11 -9.18 12.53 -2.90
C ILE A 11 -9.25 11.03 -2.62
N LYS A 12 -10.33 10.53 -2.00
CA LYS A 12 -10.54 9.07 -1.84
C LYS A 12 -10.53 8.30 -3.16
N MET A 13 -11.09 8.87 -4.22
CA MET A 13 -11.15 8.23 -5.54
C MET A 13 -9.80 8.22 -6.27
N LEU A 14 -8.92 9.20 -6.00
CA LEU A 14 -7.53 9.18 -6.45
C LEU A 14 -6.77 8.04 -5.74
N PHE A 15 -6.84 7.98 -4.42
CA PHE A 15 -6.18 6.92 -3.63
C PHE A 15 -6.68 5.50 -3.97
N LEU A 16 -7.96 5.32 -4.32
CA LEU A 16 -8.49 4.02 -4.75
C LEU A 16 -7.93 3.59 -6.12
N GLY A 17 -7.89 4.52 -7.09
CA GLY A 17 -7.32 4.24 -8.41
C GLY A 17 -5.82 3.94 -8.35
N ASP A 18 -5.11 4.60 -7.45
CA ASP A 18 -3.68 4.34 -7.20
C ASP A 18 -3.47 2.93 -6.62
N LEU A 19 -4.35 2.48 -5.73
CA LEU A 19 -4.30 1.12 -5.17
C LEU A 19 -4.57 0.02 -6.20
N GLU A 20 -5.53 0.22 -7.10
CA GLU A 20 -5.80 -0.73 -8.20
C GLU A 20 -4.60 -0.85 -9.13
N LYS A 21 -3.99 0.28 -9.53
CA LYS A 21 -2.74 0.29 -10.31
C LYS A 21 -1.61 -0.39 -9.55
N PHE A 22 -1.49 -0.14 -8.24
CA PHE A 22 -0.47 -0.77 -7.42
C PHE A 22 -0.63 -2.29 -7.37
N GLU A 23 -1.86 -2.80 -7.22
CA GLU A 23 -2.14 -4.24 -7.27
C GLU A 23 -1.79 -4.84 -8.64
N GLU A 24 -2.14 -4.15 -9.73
CA GLU A 24 -1.79 -4.59 -11.09
C GLU A 24 -0.28 -4.70 -11.29
N ILE A 25 0.48 -3.64 -10.97
CA ILE A 25 1.94 -3.62 -11.16
C ILE A 25 2.62 -4.64 -10.25
N THR A 26 2.19 -4.75 -8.98
CA THR A 26 2.78 -5.71 -8.03
C THR A 26 2.43 -7.15 -8.33
N SER A 27 1.33 -7.42 -9.07
CA SER A 27 0.99 -8.79 -9.49
C SER A 27 2.10 -9.46 -10.32
N ALA A 28 2.89 -8.67 -11.06
CA ALA A 28 4.03 -9.15 -11.84
C ALA A 28 5.22 -9.59 -10.95
N LEU A 29 5.26 -9.14 -9.69
CA LEU A 29 6.29 -9.52 -8.73
C LEU A 29 5.96 -10.81 -7.99
N ASP A 30 4.74 -11.33 -8.07
CA ASP A 30 4.32 -12.45 -7.24
C ASP A 30 5.07 -13.74 -7.61
N PRO A 31 5.99 -14.24 -6.77
CA PRO A 31 6.76 -15.45 -7.07
C PRO A 31 5.94 -16.72 -6.79
N ARG A 32 4.71 -16.60 -6.30
CA ARG A 32 3.86 -17.72 -5.91
C ARG A 32 3.07 -18.27 -7.11
N VAL A 33 2.60 -19.50 -6.96
CA VAL A 33 1.74 -20.15 -7.96
C VAL A 33 0.34 -19.55 -7.94
N LYS A 34 -0.12 -19.03 -9.09
CA LYS A 34 -1.49 -18.51 -9.26
C LYS A 34 -2.53 -19.55 -8.81
N GLY A 35 -3.55 -19.11 -8.07
CA GLY A 35 -4.61 -19.98 -7.54
C GLY A 35 -4.25 -20.76 -6.26
N ARG A 36 -3.01 -20.66 -5.77
CA ARG A 36 -2.60 -21.21 -4.46
C ARG A 36 -2.30 -20.13 -3.42
N CYS A 37 -2.79 -18.92 -3.64
CA CYS A 37 -2.55 -17.75 -2.80
C CYS A 37 -3.82 -17.41 -2.01
N LYS A 38 -3.68 -17.27 -0.68
CA LYS A 38 -4.76 -16.81 0.21
C LYS A 38 -4.76 -15.28 0.42
N HIS A 39 -3.63 -14.63 0.20
CA HIS A 39 -3.49 -13.19 0.41
C HIS A 39 -2.95 -12.55 -0.87
N LYS A 40 -3.44 -11.34 -1.18
CA LYS A 40 -2.95 -10.53 -2.29
C LYS A 40 -1.46 -10.23 -2.10
N VAL A 41 -0.70 -10.17 -3.19
CA VAL A 41 0.74 -9.80 -3.10
C VAL A 41 0.88 -8.32 -2.73
N SER A 42 -0.05 -7.48 -3.18
CA SER A 42 -0.13 -6.06 -2.80
C SER A 42 -0.26 -5.89 -1.30
N ASP A 43 -1.16 -6.63 -0.63
CA ASP A 43 -1.31 -6.61 0.83
C ASP A 43 0.02 -6.88 1.55
N ILE A 44 0.76 -7.91 1.10
CA ILE A 44 2.05 -8.31 1.66
C ILE A 44 3.07 -7.17 1.52
N ILE A 45 3.15 -6.58 0.33
CA ILE A 45 4.11 -5.53 0.01
C ILE A 45 3.77 -4.25 0.79
N ILE A 46 2.49 -3.87 0.88
CA ILE A 46 2.06 -2.68 1.60
C ILE A 46 2.39 -2.81 3.09
N ILE A 47 2.13 -3.96 3.68
CA ILE A 47 2.50 -4.20 5.09
C ILE A 47 4.01 -4.13 5.25
N ALA A 48 4.79 -4.77 4.37
CA ALA A 48 6.26 -4.71 4.45
C ALA A 48 6.77 -3.26 4.37
N ILE A 49 6.28 -2.45 3.43
CA ILE A 49 6.65 -1.04 3.30
C ILE A 49 6.24 -0.26 4.56
N ALA A 50 5.01 -0.45 5.05
CA ALA A 50 4.53 0.22 6.25
C ALA A 50 5.37 -0.13 7.48
N THR A 51 5.81 -1.39 7.61
CA THR A 51 6.70 -1.84 8.68
C THR A 51 8.04 -1.11 8.62
N TYR A 52 8.67 -1.02 7.45
CA TYR A 52 9.92 -0.27 7.27
C TYR A 52 9.75 1.23 7.58
N LEU A 53 8.63 1.83 7.18
CA LEU A 53 8.33 3.23 7.50
C LEU A 53 8.08 3.46 9.00
N CYS A 54 7.59 2.45 9.71
CA CYS A 54 7.43 2.46 11.17
C CYS A 54 8.70 2.05 11.93
N GLY A 55 9.81 1.75 11.24
CA GLY A 55 11.09 1.41 11.86
C GLY A 55 11.28 -0.07 12.20
N GLY A 56 10.35 -0.95 11.82
CA GLY A 56 10.58 -2.40 11.86
C GLY A 56 11.31 -2.87 10.61
N ASP A 57 12.11 -3.93 10.71
CA ASP A 57 12.97 -4.38 9.61
C ASP A 57 12.99 -5.89 9.37
N ASP A 58 12.25 -6.66 10.16
CA ASP A 58 12.16 -8.11 10.07
C ASP A 58 10.73 -8.63 9.84
N TYR A 59 10.61 -9.93 9.57
CA TYR A 59 9.32 -10.57 9.29
C TYR A 59 8.41 -10.63 10.52
N VAL A 60 8.98 -10.60 11.72
CA VAL A 60 8.23 -10.56 12.98
C VAL A 60 7.54 -9.22 13.14
N SER A 61 8.25 -8.13 12.88
CA SER A 61 7.73 -6.76 12.86
C SER A 61 6.62 -6.58 11.81
N MET A 62 6.73 -7.26 10.64
CA MET A 62 5.66 -7.27 9.64
C MET A 62 4.39 -7.94 10.15
N TYR A 63 4.55 -9.09 10.81
CA TYR A 63 3.43 -9.79 11.46
C TYR A 63 2.79 -8.96 12.57
N GLU A 64 3.60 -8.36 13.45
CA GLU A 64 3.12 -7.53 14.56
C GLU A 64 2.33 -6.32 14.03
N LEU A 65 2.87 -5.60 13.05
CA LEU A 65 2.15 -4.49 12.41
C LEU A 65 0.84 -4.97 11.75
N CYS A 66 0.87 -6.08 11.01
CA CYS A 66 -0.33 -6.63 10.37
C CYS A 66 -1.40 -7.01 11.41
N ARG A 67 -0.99 -7.60 12.53
CA ARG A 67 -1.89 -8.04 13.59
C ARG A 67 -2.49 -6.84 14.34
N GLU A 68 -1.68 -5.82 14.62
CA GLU A 68 -2.07 -4.71 15.48
C GLU A 68 -2.76 -3.58 14.72
N ARG A 69 -2.35 -3.34 13.48
CA ARG A 69 -2.81 -2.20 12.66
C ARG A 69 -3.36 -2.60 11.29
N GLY A 70 -3.51 -3.89 10.99
CA GLY A 70 -4.04 -4.34 9.70
C GLY A 70 -5.43 -3.76 9.38
N GLU A 71 -6.29 -3.59 10.39
CA GLU A 71 -7.59 -2.94 10.22
C GLU A 71 -7.48 -1.43 9.99
N ASP A 72 -6.54 -0.75 10.66
CA ASP A 72 -6.28 0.68 10.47
C ASP A 72 -5.68 0.99 9.09
N LEU A 73 -5.03 0.00 8.47
CA LEU A 73 -4.50 0.09 7.13
C LEU A 73 -5.58 -0.02 6.05
N LYS A 74 -6.83 -0.34 6.38
CA LYS A 74 -7.93 -0.25 5.40
C LYS A 74 -8.14 1.22 4.99
N PRO A 75 -8.21 1.54 3.68
CA PRO A 75 -8.48 0.64 2.55
C PRO A 75 -7.25 0.10 1.80
N LEU A 76 -6.03 0.38 2.26
CA LEU A 76 -4.80 0.01 1.55
C LEU A 76 -4.59 -1.52 1.50
N VAL A 77 -5.05 -2.23 2.52
CA VAL A 77 -4.88 -3.68 2.66
C VAL A 77 -6.25 -4.33 2.87
N GLU A 78 -6.56 -5.37 2.10
CA GLU A 78 -7.85 -6.07 2.22
C GLU A 78 -7.84 -7.17 3.27
N LEU A 79 -6.76 -7.96 3.34
CA LEU A 79 -6.62 -9.12 4.23
C LEU A 79 -7.84 -10.07 4.17
N PRO A 80 -8.20 -10.62 3.00
CA PRO A 80 -9.42 -11.42 2.83
C PRO A 80 -9.46 -12.67 3.73
N ASN A 81 -8.30 -13.14 4.18
CA ASN A 81 -8.14 -14.29 5.06
C ASN A 81 -7.51 -13.91 6.42
N GLY A 82 -7.63 -12.65 6.83
CA GLY A 82 -7.07 -12.12 8.07
C GLY A 82 -5.56 -11.85 8.00
N CYS A 83 -4.94 -11.74 9.18
CA CYS A 83 -3.53 -11.44 9.34
C CYS A 83 -2.64 -12.53 8.70
N LEU A 84 -1.61 -12.12 7.97
CA LEU A 84 -0.63 -13.02 7.38
C LEU A 84 0.33 -13.55 8.44
N SER A 85 0.82 -14.79 8.30
CA SER A 85 1.86 -15.31 9.19
C SER A 85 3.26 -14.78 8.84
N VAL A 86 4.19 -14.84 9.81
CA VAL A 86 5.63 -14.60 9.60
C VAL A 86 6.16 -15.42 8.42
N ASP A 87 5.87 -16.73 8.37
CA ASP A 87 6.27 -17.61 7.26
C ASP A 87 5.74 -17.15 5.89
N THR A 88 4.58 -16.49 5.87
CA THR A 88 4.01 -15.97 4.63
C THR A 88 4.77 -14.75 4.14
N PHE A 89 5.15 -13.84 5.03
CA PHE A 89 6.02 -12.72 4.71
C PHE A 89 7.38 -13.21 4.22
N GLU A 90 8.04 -14.07 5.00
CA GLU A 90 9.35 -14.63 4.66
C GLU A 90 9.33 -15.28 3.28
N ARG A 91 8.39 -16.21 3.05
CA ARG A 91 8.30 -16.96 1.79
C ARG A 91 8.10 -16.10 0.56
N VAL A 92 7.38 -14.98 0.69
CA VAL A 92 7.05 -14.10 -0.45
C VAL A 92 8.14 -13.06 -0.65
N ILE A 93 8.48 -12.31 0.39
CA ILE A 93 9.46 -11.21 0.31
C ILE A 93 10.85 -11.74 -0.06
N SER A 94 11.29 -12.87 0.50
CA SER A 94 12.61 -13.46 0.16
C SER A 94 12.75 -13.91 -1.29
N ARG A 95 11.64 -14.06 -2.02
CA ARG A 95 11.61 -14.54 -3.41
C ARG A 95 11.33 -13.42 -4.42
N ILE A 96 11.02 -12.22 -3.96
CA ILE A 96 10.86 -11.06 -4.84
C ILE A 96 12.25 -10.61 -5.28
N ASP A 97 12.47 -10.48 -6.59
CA ASP A 97 13.72 -9.90 -7.11
C ASP A 97 13.79 -8.41 -6.72
N PRO A 98 14.83 -7.97 -5.98
CA PRO A 98 14.97 -6.58 -5.56
C PRO A 98 15.02 -5.60 -6.73
N LYS A 99 15.58 -6.00 -7.89
CA LYS A 99 15.63 -5.14 -9.08
C LYS A 99 14.25 -4.96 -9.70
N ALA A 100 13.51 -6.05 -9.87
CA ALA A 100 12.12 -6.00 -10.32
C ALA A 100 11.25 -5.18 -9.36
N PHE A 101 11.44 -5.34 -8.05
CA PHE A 101 10.71 -4.54 -7.05
C PHE A 101 10.99 -3.04 -7.18
N GLY A 102 12.27 -2.66 -7.30
CA GLY A 102 12.64 -1.26 -7.54
C GLY A 102 12.04 -0.68 -8.82
N ALA A 103 12.03 -1.46 -9.90
CA ALA A 103 11.41 -1.05 -11.16
C ALA A 103 9.88 -0.87 -11.02
N CYS A 104 9.20 -1.81 -10.35
CA CYS A 104 7.77 -1.71 -10.03
C CYS A 104 7.45 -0.44 -9.23
N LEU A 105 8.23 -0.14 -8.19
CA LEU A 105 8.06 1.07 -7.39
C LEU A 105 8.32 2.35 -8.19
N SER A 106 9.29 2.34 -9.12
CA SER A 106 9.55 3.47 -10.01
C SER A 106 8.34 3.74 -10.91
N VAL A 107 7.80 2.71 -11.55
CA VAL A 107 6.61 2.84 -12.42
C VAL A 107 5.42 3.37 -11.62
N PHE A 108 5.19 2.82 -10.43
CA PHE A 108 4.12 3.31 -9.56
C PHE A 108 4.36 4.77 -9.14
N GLY A 109 5.59 5.12 -8.77
CA GLY A 109 5.97 6.50 -8.43
C GLY A 109 5.71 7.49 -9.55
N ASP A 110 6.04 7.13 -10.79
CA ASP A 110 5.75 7.95 -11.97
C ASP A 110 4.25 8.17 -12.15
N THR A 111 3.43 7.12 -11.99
CA THR A 111 1.96 7.26 -12.06
C THR A 111 1.42 8.17 -10.96
N LEU A 112 1.97 8.08 -9.75
CA LEU A 112 1.57 8.93 -8.63
C LEU A 112 1.94 10.39 -8.89
N ILE A 113 3.14 10.66 -9.44
CA ILE A 113 3.58 12.02 -9.78
C ILE A 113 2.67 12.64 -10.86
N GLU A 114 2.29 11.88 -11.88
CA GLU A 114 1.34 12.32 -12.90
C GLU A 114 -0.02 12.66 -12.30
N ASP A 115 -0.54 11.80 -11.43
CA ASP A 115 -1.81 12.02 -10.75
C ASP A 115 -1.76 13.20 -9.78
N LEU A 116 -0.60 13.51 -9.19
CA LEU A 116 -0.39 14.68 -8.32
C LEU A 116 -0.04 15.96 -9.09
N LYS A 117 0.24 15.90 -10.39
CA LYS A 117 0.66 17.06 -11.18
C LYS A 117 -0.39 18.17 -11.13
N GLY A 118 0.03 19.35 -10.69
CA GLY A 118 -0.85 20.51 -10.54
C GLY A 118 -1.75 20.48 -9.29
N LYS A 119 -1.62 19.46 -8.43
CA LYS A 119 -2.30 19.38 -7.13
C LYS A 119 -1.33 19.76 -6.02
N HIS A 120 -1.74 20.66 -5.13
CA HIS A 120 -0.94 21.03 -3.96
C HIS A 120 -1.28 20.09 -2.80
N VAL A 121 -0.29 19.34 -2.31
CA VAL A 121 -0.44 18.39 -1.20
C VAL A 121 0.21 18.98 0.05
N SER A 122 -0.60 19.31 1.06
CA SER A 122 -0.10 19.66 2.39
C SER A 122 0.20 18.37 3.18
N ILE A 123 1.47 18.07 3.39
CA ILE A 123 1.90 16.88 4.15
C ILE A 123 1.85 17.12 5.67
N ASP A 124 2.05 18.36 6.12
CA ASP A 124 2.25 18.72 7.52
C ASP A 124 0.95 18.94 8.34
N GLY A 125 -0.19 18.37 7.94
CA GLY A 125 -1.50 18.60 8.57
C GLY A 125 -2.02 20.05 8.51
N LYS A 126 -1.20 20.99 8.02
CA LYS A 126 -1.53 22.40 7.81
C LYS A 126 -2.47 22.53 6.61
N ARG A 127 -3.72 22.91 6.88
CA ARG A 127 -4.65 23.29 5.81
C ARG A 127 -4.21 24.60 5.17
N ILE A 128 -4.20 24.63 3.85
CA ILE A 128 -4.07 25.87 3.09
C ILE A 128 -5.27 26.76 3.44
N ARG A 129 -5.01 27.92 4.04
CA ARG A 129 -5.98 29.02 4.11
C ARG A 129 -5.81 29.82 2.83
N GLY A 130 -6.77 29.70 1.90
CA GLY A 130 -6.86 30.60 0.77
C GLY A 130 -7.14 32.03 1.25
N SER A 131 -6.56 33.02 0.56
CA SER A 131 -6.99 34.42 0.66
C SER A 131 -8.37 34.60 0.05
#